data_AF-A0A7W9WM93-F1
#
_entry.id   AF-A0A7W9WM93-F1
#
_cell.length_a   1.000
_cell.length_b   1.000
_cell.length_c   1.000
_cell.angle_alpha   90.00
_cell.angle_beta   90.00
_cell.angle_gamma   90.00
#
_symmetry.space_group_name_H-M   'P 1'
#
loop_
_entity.id
_entity.type
_entity.pdbx_description
1 polymer ?
#
loop_
_entity_poly.entity_id
_entity_poly.type
_entity_poly.pdbx_seq_one_letter_code
_entity_poly.pdbx_strand_id
1 'polypeptide(L)'
;MKRFHVHLHVDDLNRSIGFYSQLFAAQPARIEADYAKWMLEDPPVNFAISTRGSKPGIDHLGIQTDDADELTALKARAQAADMALLDEGTTTCCYARSEKHWVTDPQGVAWEHFHTLGNIPVFNEAPQPAPSTAPACCAPSDSRAAAKRAASCC
;
A
#
# COMPACT_ATOMS: atom_id res chain seq x y z
N MET A 1 10.04 -17.58 4.21
CA MET A 1 11.41 -17.08 4.36
C MET A 1 11.37 -15.56 4.24
N LYS A 2 11.90 -14.85 5.23
CA LYS A 2 11.89 -13.39 5.24
C LYS A 2 12.93 -12.84 4.27
N ARG A 3 12.58 -11.75 3.59
CA ARG A 3 13.39 -11.11 2.57
C ARG A 3 13.66 -9.68 2.96
N PHE A 4 14.93 -9.25 2.85
CA PHE A 4 15.26 -7.85 3.12
C PHE A 4 14.66 -6.98 2.03
N HIS A 5 13.99 -5.90 2.44
CA HIS A 5 13.44 -4.92 1.53
C HIS A 5 14.22 -3.61 1.62
N VAL A 6 14.50 -3.02 0.46
CA VAL A 6 15.00 -1.66 0.36
C VAL A 6 14.34 -0.98 -0.83
N HIS A 7 13.88 0.24 -0.61
CA HIS A 7 13.39 1.11 -1.66
C HIS A 7 14.31 2.32 -1.75
N LEU A 8 14.89 2.54 -2.93
CA LEU A 8 15.67 3.75 -3.24
C LEU A 8 14.89 4.73 -4.11
N HIS A 9 15.01 6.01 -3.79
CA HIS A 9 14.67 7.06 -4.72
C HIS A 9 15.83 7.29 -5.71
N VAL A 10 15.52 7.40 -7.00
CA VAL A 10 16.48 7.61 -8.08
C VAL A 10 16.01 8.73 -9.02
N ASP A 11 16.96 9.46 -9.61
CA ASP A 11 16.65 10.57 -10.53
C ASP A 11 16.21 10.07 -11.92
N ASP A 12 16.82 9.00 -12.41
CA ASP A 12 16.59 8.43 -13.75
C ASP A 12 16.34 6.92 -13.65
N LEU A 13 15.07 6.55 -13.79
CA LEU A 13 14.66 5.15 -13.68
C LEU A 13 15.35 4.25 -14.70
N ASN A 14 15.41 4.65 -15.97
CA ASN A 14 15.93 3.80 -17.04
C ASN A 14 17.43 3.57 -16.88
N ARG A 15 18.17 4.64 -16.54
CA ARG A 15 19.60 4.53 -16.23
C ARG A 15 19.84 3.62 -15.03
N SER A 16 19.04 3.76 -13.98
CA SER A 16 19.15 2.93 -12.78
C SER A 16 18.76 1.47 -13.02
N ILE A 17 17.73 1.18 -13.82
CA ILE A 17 17.39 -0.19 -14.25
C ILE A 17 18.59 -0.83 -14.94
N GLY A 18 19.19 -0.15 -15.93
CA GLY A 18 20.35 -0.68 -16.65
C GLY A 18 21.54 -0.97 -15.75
N PHE A 19 21.78 -0.15 -14.73
CA PHE A 19 22.83 -0.36 -13.72
C PHE A 19 22.52 -1.56 -12.81
N TYR A 20 21.36 -1.56 -12.14
CA TYR A 20 21.01 -2.60 -11.17
C TYR A 20 20.80 -3.97 -11.82
N SER A 21 20.29 -4.02 -13.04
CA SER A 21 20.19 -5.27 -13.78
C SER A 21 21.55 -5.92 -14.07
N GLN A 22 22.59 -5.11 -14.32
CA GLN A 22 23.95 -5.61 -14.45
C GLN A 22 24.53 -5.99 -13.09
N LEU A 23 24.36 -5.15 -12.07
CA LEU A 23 24.87 -5.40 -10.72
C LEU A 23 24.34 -6.71 -10.13
N PHE A 24 23.04 -6.97 -10.30
CA PHE A 24 22.39 -8.17 -9.78
C PHE A 24 22.44 -9.35 -10.74
N ALA A 25 22.97 -9.16 -11.96
CA ALA A 25 22.86 -10.12 -13.06
C ALA A 25 21.42 -10.66 -13.24
N ALA A 26 20.41 -9.79 -13.05
CA ALA A 26 19.01 -10.15 -13.03
C ALA A 26 18.14 -9.02 -13.59
N GLN A 27 17.10 -9.37 -14.35
CA GLN A 27 16.11 -8.40 -14.81
C GLN A 27 15.10 -8.08 -13.69
N PRO A 28 14.46 -6.89 -13.70
CA PRO A 28 13.43 -6.57 -12.73
C PRO A 28 12.26 -7.55 -12.87
N ALA A 29 11.74 -8.03 -11.74
CA ALA A 29 10.50 -8.78 -11.68
C ALA A 29 9.27 -7.93 -12.01
N ARG A 30 9.39 -6.60 -11.89
CA ARG A 30 8.35 -5.64 -12.28
C ARG A 30 8.98 -4.33 -12.75
N ILE A 31 8.42 -3.77 -13.81
CA ILE A 31 8.74 -2.44 -14.34
C ILE A 31 7.43 -1.70 -14.58
N GLU A 32 7.39 -0.45 -14.14
CA GLU A 32 6.33 0.52 -14.37
C GLU A 32 6.98 1.85 -14.80
N ALA A 33 6.18 2.86 -15.17
CA ALA A 33 6.70 4.13 -15.68
C ALA A 33 7.62 4.88 -14.71
N ASP A 34 7.48 4.66 -13.41
CA ASP A 34 8.19 5.36 -12.33
C ASP A 34 8.72 4.43 -11.24
N TYR A 35 8.69 3.11 -11.47
CA TYR A 35 9.01 2.09 -10.49
C TYR A 35 9.64 0.85 -11.13
N ALA A 36 10.63 0.26 -10.48
CA ALA A 36 11.13 -1.07 -10.84
C ALA A 36 11.46 -1.87 -9.58
N LYS A 37 11.27 -3.19 -9.65
CA LYS A 37 11.52 -4.12 -8.53
C LYS A 37 12.25 -5.36 -8.98
N TRP A 38 13.20 -5.82 -8.18
CA TRP A 38 13.88 -7.10 -8.30
C TRP A 38 13.56 -7.99 -7.09
N MET A 39 13.46 -9.29 -7.34
CA MET A 39 13.33 -10.33 -6.33
C MET A 39 14.55 -11.25 -6.48
N LEU A 40 15.60 -11.00 -5.69
CA LEU A 40 16.89 -11.70 -5.78
C LEU A 40 16.92 -12.88 -4.82
N GLU A 41 17.38 -14.07 -5.18
CA GLU A 41 17.30 -15.23 -4.28
C GLU A 41 18.51 -15.41 -3.34
N ASP A 42 19.71 -15.00 -3.75
CA ASP A 42 20.93 -15.14 -2.96
C ASP A 42 21.80 -13.87 -3.03
N PRO A 43 21.82 -13.02 -1.97
CA PRO A 43 20.96 -13.10 -0.79
C PRO A 43 19.49 -12.75 -1.12
N PRO A 44 18.53 -13.18 -0.27
CA PRO A 44 17.13 -12.87 -0.48
C PRO A 44 16.84 -11.36 -0.28
N VAL A 45 16.66 -10.64 -1.39
CA VAL A 45 16.36 -9.20 -1.39
C VAL A 45 15.17 -8.85 -2.28
N ASN A 46 14.25 -8.05 -1.76
CA ASN A 46 13.24 -7.31 -2.52
C ASN A 46 13.78 -5.88 -2.70
N PHE A 47 14.38 -5.63 -3.84
CA PHE A 47 15.02 -4.35 -4.15
C PHE A 47 14.09 -3.54 -5.04
N ALA A 48 13.73 -2.34 -4.62
CA ALA A 48 12.88 -1.45 -5.38
C ALA A 48 13.55 -0.10 -5.63
N ILE A 49 13.24 0.51 -6.76
CA ILE A 49 13.60 1.89 -7.07
C ILE A 49 12.39 2.63 -7.60
N SER A 50 12.29 3.93 -7.32
CA SER A 50 11.31 4.81 -7.96
C SER A 50 11.83 6.23 -8.18
N THR A 51 11.18 6.95 -9.07
CA THR A 51 11.34 8.40 -9.25
C THR A 51 10.31 9.19 -8.42
N ARG A 52 9.59 8.52 -7.52
CA ARG A 52 8.61 9.14 -6.60
C ARG A 52 9.30 9.44 -5.27
N GLY A 53 9.65 10.69 -5.05
CA GLY A 53 10.38 11.13 -3.85
C GLY A 53 11.04 12.50 -4.06
N SER A 54 11.69 13.03 -3.03
CA SER A 54 12.23 14.39 -3.05
C SER A 54 13.76 14.46 -3.15
N LYS A 55 14.47 13.38 -2.79
CA LYS A 55 15.94 13.30 -2.77
C LYS A 55 16.43 11.89 -3.08
N PRO A 56 17.49 11.73 -3.90
CA PRO A 56 18.09 10.42 -4.15
C PRO A 56 18.65 9.78 -2.87
N GLY A 57 18.56 8.45 -2.80
CA GLY A 57 19.06 7.68 -1.68
C GLY A 57 18.03 6.69 -1.15
N ILE A 58 18.28 6.21 0.08
CA ILE A 58 17.35 5.31 0.77
C ILE A 58 16.07 6.10 1.09
N ASP A 59 14.94 5.63 0.56
CA ASP A 59 13.62 6.13 0.94
C ASP A 59 13.16 5.41 2.21
N HIS A 60 13.16 4.09 2.20
CA HIS A 60 12.89 3.26 3.37
C HIS A 60 13.53 1.87 3.27
N LEU A 61 13.56 1.20 4.42
CA LEU A 61 14.01 -0.18 4.59
C LEU A 61 12.83 -1.06 4.95
N GLY A 62 12.99 -2.38 4.92
CA GLY A 62 11.94 -3.25 5.38
C GLY A 62 12.26 -4.73 5.41
N ILE A 63 11.25 -5.51 5.82
CA ILE A 63 11.26 -6.97 5.79
C ILE A 63 9.95 -7.44 5.17
N GLN A 64 10.05 -8.12 4.03
CA GLN A 64 8.94 -8.85 3.45
C GLN A 64 8.84 -10.23 4.11
N THR A 65 7.62 -10.62 4.48
CA THR A 65 7.29 -11.96 4.98
C THR A 65 6.50 -12.75 3.94
N ASP A 66 6.54 -14.08 4.08
CA ASP A 66 5.79 -14.98 3.20
C ASP A 66 4.38 -15.28 3.73
N ASP A 67 4.14 -14.99 5.01
CA ASP A 67 2.85 -15.22 5.65
C ASP A 67 2.53 -14.19 6.76
N ALA A 68 1.30 -14.26 7.26
CA ALA A 68 0.75 -13.36 8.27
C ALA A 68 1.27 -13.64 9.69
N ASP A 69 1.66 -14.88 10.00
CA ASP A 69 2.20 -15.24 11.32
C ASP A 69 3.61 -14.64 11.50
N GLU A 70 4.42 -14.72 10.44
CA GLU A 70 5.71 -14.04 10.36
C GLU A 70 5.58 -12.52 10.49
N LEU A 71 4.56 -11.92 9.84
CA LEU A 71 4.30 -10.49 9.93
C LEU A 71 3.87 -10.08 11.34
N THR A 72 3.01 -10.88 11.97
CA THR A 72 2.58 -10.69 13.37
C THR A 72 3.76 -10.76 14.33
N ALA A 73 4.68 -11.70 14.13
CA ALA A 73 5.90 -11.80 14.93
C ALA A 73 6.83 -10.59 14.76
N LEU A 74 6.94 -10.04 13.54
CA LEU A 74 7.69 -8.80 13.31
C LEU A 74 7.02 -7.59 13.98
N LYS A 75 5.70 -7.50 13.93
CA LYS A 75 4.92 -6.45 14.60
C LYS A 75 5.15 -6.43 16.11
N ALA A 76 5.10 -7.60 16.75
CA ALA A 76 5.37 -7.72 18.18
C ALA A 76 6.79 -7.25 18.55
N ARG A 77 7.78 -7.56 17.70
CA ARG A 77 9.16 -7.08 17.90
C ARG A 77 9.29 -5.57 17.72
N ALA A 78 8.62 -5.00 16.72
CA ALA A 78 8.62 -3.55 16.51
C ALA A 78 7.98 -2.80 17.69
N GLN A 79 6.88 -3.32 18.24
CA GLN A 79 6.24 -2.77 19.44
C GLN A 79 7.15 -2.85 20.67
N ALA A 80 7.88 -3.96 20.83
CA ALA A 80 8.82 -4.13 21.93
C ALA A 80 10.08 -3.23 21.80
N ALA A 81 10.39 -2.74 20.59
CA ALA A 81 11.52 -1.86 20.34
C ALA A 81 11.27 -0.38 20.77
N ASP A 82 10.18 -0.10 21.48
CA ASP A 82 9.83 1.21 22.06
C ASP A 82 9.68 2.35 21.03
N MET A 83 9.18 2.00 19.84
CA MET A 83 9.03 2.93 18.74
C MET A 83 7.55 3.12 18.43
N ALA A 84 7.13 4.36 18.19
CA ALA A 84 5.75 4.66 17.81
C ALA A 84 5.39 3.88 16.53
N LEU A 85 4.62 2.81 16.71
CA LEU A 85 4.16 1.98 15.61
C LEU A 85 3.05 2.70 14.85
N LEU A 86 3.24 2.88 13.54
CA LEU A 86 2.18 3.30 12.63
C LEU A 86 1.62 2.05 11.95
N ASP A 87 0.52 1.56 12.49
CA ASP A 87 -0.16 0.36 11.99
C ASP A 87 -1.13 0.75 10.86
N GLU A 88 -0.76 0.47 9.61
CA GLU A 88 -1.60 0.81 8.45
C GLU A 88 -2.58 -0.30 8.06
N GLY A 89 -2.42 -1.52 8.57
CA GLY A 89 -3.31 -2.65 8.25
C GLY A 89 -3.23 -3.09 6.79
N THR A 90 -4.35 -3.56 6.22
CA THR A 90 -4.44 -3.88 4.79
C THR A 90 -4.39 -2.59 3.97
N THR A 91 -3.45 -2.50 3.05
CA THR A 91 -3.18 -1.31 2.25
C THR A 91 -2.87 -1.68 0.79
N THR A 92 -2.83 -0.66 -0.05
CA THR A 92 -2.41 -0.78 -1.44
C THR A 92 -1.34 0.26 -1.72
N CYS A 93 -0.13 -0.19 -2.02
CA CYS A 93 1.02 0.67 -2.29
C CYS A 93 2.00 -0.06 -3.19
N CYS A 94 2.78 0.69 -3.97
CA CYS A 94 3.81 0.16 -4.87
C CYS A 94 3.27 -0.94 -5.79
N TYR A 95 2.02 -0.76 -6.24
CA TYR A 95 1.32 -1.70 -7.09
C TYR A 95 1.08 -3.10 -6.51
N ALA A 96 1.12 -3.23 -5.19
CA ALA A 96 0.75 -4.43 -4.47
C ALA A 96 -0.37 -4.14 -3.47
N ARG A 97 -1.22 -5.13 -3.24
CA ARG A 97 -2.05 -5.23 -2.04
C ARG A 97 -1.24 -5.98 -1.00
N SER A 98 -1.07 -5.37 0.17
CA SER A 98 -0.28 -5.95 1.25
C SER A 98 -0.94 -5.68 2.59
N GLU A 99 -0.68 -6.52 3.57
CA GLU A 99 -0.77 -6.10 4.98
C GLU A 99 0.58 -5.52 5.36
N LYS A 100 0.59 -4.35 6.01
CA LYS A 100 1.84 -3.72 6.42
C LYS A 100 1.70 -2.94 7.72
N HIS A 101 2.84 -2.72 8.35
CA HIS A 101 3.00 -1.75 9.42
C HIS A 101 4.36 -1.06 9.28
N TRP A 102 4.44 0.14 9.84
CA TRP A 102 5.62 0.96 9.81
C TRP A 102 6.16 1.22 11.21
N VAL A 103 7.47 1.31 11.28
CA VAL A 103 8.20 1.82 12.44
C VAL A 103 9.28 2.77 11.94
N THR A 104 9.59 3.82 12.72
CA THR A 104 10.69 4.74 12.39
C THR A 104 11.78 4.56 13.42
N ASP A 105 13.02 4.34 12.99
CA ASP A 105 14.17 4.13 13.88
C ASP A 105 14.63 5.41 14.61
N PRO A 106 15.53 5.32 15.61
CA PRO A 106 15.95 6.50 16.37
C PRO A 106 16.68 7.56 15.54
N GLN A 107 17.09 7.24 14.30
CA GLN A 107 17.75 8.12 13.35
C GLN A 107 16.77 8.70 12.32
N GLY A 108 15.48 8.33 12.38
CA GLY A 108 14.45 8.80 11.47
C GLY A 108 14.30 7.95 10.19
N VAL A 109 14.93 6.78 10.10
CA VAL A 109 14.77 5.87 8.95
C VAL A 109 13.44 5.14 9.09
N ALA A 110 12.63 5.18 8.03
CA ALA A 110 11.38 4.43 7.97
C ALA A 110 11.66 2.94 7.66
N TRP A 111 10.98 2.07 8.39
CA TRP A 111 11.01 0.62 8.26
C TRP A 111 9.60 0.10 7.99
N GLU A 112 9.44 -0.63 6.88
CA GLU A 112 8.21 -1.30 6.48
C GLU A 112 8.32 -2.81 6.76
N HIS A 113 7.35 -3.38 7.44
CA HIS A 113 7.16 -4.83 7.46
C HIS A 113 5.87 -5.16 6.74
N PHE A 114 5.92 -6.10 5.79
CA PHE A 114 4.75 -6.38 4.97
C PHE A 114 4.68 -7.83 4.48
N HIS A 115 3.44 -8.25 4.23
CA HIS A 115 3.11 -9.48 3.52
C HIS A 115 2.30 -9.11 2.28
N THR A 116 2.82 -9.44 1.09
CA THR A 116 2.15 -9.14 -0.18
C THR A 116 1.06 -10.17 -0.48
N LEU A 117 -0.17 -9.70 -0.61
CA LEU A 117 -1.37 -10.51 -0.89
C LEU A 117 -1.68 -10.62 -2.39
N GLY A 118 -1.20 -9.67 -3.20
CA GLY A 118 -1.39 -9.69 -4.65
C GLY A 118 -0.90 -8.42 -5.35
N ASN A 119 -0.88 -8.45 -6.68
CA ASN A 119 -0.54 -7.28 -7.50
C ASN A 119 -1.81 -6.50 -7.88
N ILE A 120 -1.67 -5.18 -8.00
CA ILE A 120 -2.69 -4.25 -8.51
C ILE A 120 -2.10 -3.43 -9.68
N PRO A 121 -2.94 -2.89 -10.60
CA PRO A 121 -2.45 -2.17 -11.78
C PRO A 121 -2.09 -0.70 -11.52
N VAL A 122 -2.36 -0.19 -10.30
CA VAL A 122 -2.15 1.21 -9.93
C VAL A 122 -1.20 1.32 -8.74
N PHE A 123 -0.47 2.43 -8.61
CA PHE A 123 0.52 2.62 -7.54
C PHE A 123 -0.10 2.52 -6.15
N ASN A 124 -1.26 3.14 -5.95
CA ASN A 124 -2.11 3.02 -4.77
C ASN A 124 -3.58 2.94 -5.22
N GLU A 125 -4.40 2.08 -4.60
CA GLU A 125 -5.85 2.17 -4.76
C GLU A 125 -6.35 3.29 -3.85
N ALA A 126 -7.28 4.12 -4.33
CA ALA A 126 -8.00 5.03 -3.44
C ALA A 126 -8.70 4.19 -2.35
N PRO A 127 -8.79 4.68 -1.09
CA PRO A 127 -9.54 3.97 -0.06
C PRO A 127 -10.93 3.63 -0.60
N GLN A 128 -11.28 2.34 -0.65
CA GLN A 128 -12.64 1.97 -1.03
C GLN A 128 -13.57 2.60 0.02
N PRO A 129 -14.57 3.40 -0.39
CA PRO A 129 -15.58 3.82 0.54
C PRO A 129 -16.19 2.55 1.15
N ALA A 130 -16.32 2.53 2.47
CA ALA A 130 -16.94 1.43 3.19
C ALA A 130 -18.26 1.06 2.49
N PRO A 131 -18.59 -0.24 2.34
CA PRO A 131 -19.84 -0.63 1.71
C PRO A 131 -20.98 0.06 2.47
N SER A 132 -21.68 0.96 1.79
CA SER A 132 -22.87 1.58 2.34
C SER A 132 -23.90 0.48 2.53
N THR A 133 -24.07 0.01 3.76
CA THR A 133 -25.26 -0.74 4.15
C THR A 133 -26.42 0.24 4.24
N ALA A 134 -26.87 0.75 3.09
CA ALA A 134 -28.15 1.38 2.95
C ALA A 134 -29.06 0.35 2.27
N PRO A 135 -30.05 -0.24 2.96
CA PRO A 135 -31.02 -1.07 2.30
C PRO A 135 -31.83 -0.19 1.34
N ALA A 136 -31.91 -0.63 0.08
CA ALA A 136 -32.93 -0.17 -0.84
C ALA A 136 -34.31 -0.49 -0.24
N CYS A 137 -35.00 0.54 0.24
CA CYS A 137 -36.44 0.47 0.49
C CYS A 137 -37.12 1.58 -0.29
N CYS A 138 -37.51 1.25 -1.52
CA CYS A 138 -38.62 1.92 -2.19
C CYS A 138 -39.87 1.72 -1.34
N ALA A 139 -40.37 2.80 -0.75
CA ALA A 139 -41.76 2.90 -0.31
C ALA A 139 -42.29 4.26 -0.79
N PRO A 140 -43.40 4.31 -1.54
CA PRO A 140 -44.03 5.57 -1.89
C PRO A 140 -44.61 6.20 -0.62
N SER A 141 -44.20 7.42 -0.33
CA SER A 141 -44.74 8.21 0.78
C SER A 141 -46.14 8.71 0.42
N ASP A 142 -47.14 7.95 0.85
CA ASP A 142 -48.52 8.39 0.99
C ASP A 142 -48.55 9.66 1.86
N SER A 143 -48.88 10.78 1.22
CA SER A 143 -49.14 12.02 1.91
C SER A 143 -50.24 12.81 1.19
N ARG A 144 -51.49 12.55 1.59
CA ARG A 144 -52.44 13.59 2.06
C ARG A 144 -53.82 13.00 2.32
N ALA A 145 -54.13 12.80 3.60
CA ALA A 145 -55.50 12.89 4.09
C ALA A 145 -55.87 14.37 4.27
N ALA A 146 -57.03 14.76 3.73
CA ALA A 146 -58.08 15.54 4.38
C ALA A 146 -58.83 16.40 3.35
N ALA A 147 -60.02 15.90 2.97
CA ALA A 147 -61.04 16.69 2.32
C ALA A 147 -61.63 17.71 3.30
N LYS A 148 -61.74 18.97 2.87
CA LYS A 148 -62.89 19.85 3.18
C LYS A 148 -63.19 20.74 1.97
N ARG A 149 -64.48 20.75 1.59
CA ARG A 149 -65.13 21.52 0.53
C ARG A 149 -65.12 23.03 0.81
N ALA A 150 -65.04 23.88 -0.22
CA ALA A 150 -66.14 24.78 -0.64
C ALA A 150 -65.76 25.66 -1.85
N ALA A 151 -66.69 25.69 -2.83
CA ALA A 151 -67.02 26.65 -3.88
C ALA A 151 -66.16 27.92 -4.11
N SER A 152 -65.80 28.21 -5.37
CA SER A 152 -66.54 29.13 -6.26
C SER A 152 -65.89 29.22 -7.66
N CYS A 153 -66.71 29.49 -8.66
CA CYS A 153 -66.45 29.42 -10.10
C CYS A 153 -65.69 30.61 -10.72
N CYS A 154 -65.28 30.35 -11.98
CA CYS A 154 -64.85 31.20 -13.11
C CYS A 154 -63.37 31.52 -13.21
#